data_AF-A0A382B3S4-F1
#
_entry.id   AF-A0A382B3S4-F1
#
_cell.length_a   1.000
_cell.length_b   1.000
_cell.length_c   1.000
_cell.angle_alpha   90.00
_cell.angle_beta   90.00
_cell.angle_gamma   90.00
#
_symmetry.space_group_name_H-M   'P 1'
#
loop_
_entity.id
_entity.type
_entity.pdbx_description
1 polymer ?
#
loop_
_entity_poly.entity_id
_entity_poly.type
_entity_poly.pdbx_seq_one_letter_code
_entity_poly.pdbx_strand_id
1 'polypeptide(L)'
;MKKKYYTVFFASNRNQYSRSFQISKKEIIFLALFGILLIGLAVVGGLRITNQEPLTRALRSLQKDQMLLKNIINDLDLSMNLDSSNTYENFISSFYSSHNMEYPDMPPVEGFVTRRLQLENNHL
;
A
#
# COMPACT_ATOMS: atom_id res chain seq x y z
N MET A 1 38.76 48.57 -9.68
CA MET A 1 39.29 47.18 -9.73
C MET A 1 38.20 46.19 -9.30
N LYS A 2 37.78 45.25 -10.15
CA LYS A 2 36.84 44.17 -9.76
C LYS A 2 37.63 43.11 -8.96
N LYS A 3 37.31 42.92 -7.68
CA LYS A 3 37.94 41.86 -6.87
C LYS A 3 37.60 40.49 -7.48
N LYS A 4 38.63 39.70 -7.79
CA LYS A 4 38.50 38.35 -8.38
C LYS A 4 38.25 37.27 -7.31
N TYR A 5 38.65 37.56 -6.08
CA TYR A 5 38.61 36.65 -4.93
C TYR A 5 38.00 37.37 -3.72
N TYR A 6 37.25 36.62 -2.92
CA TYR A 6 36.71 37.02 -1.62
C TYR A 6 37.41 36.20 -0.54
N THR A 7 37.87 36.84 0.52
CA THR A 7 38.47 36.15 1.68
C THR A 7 37.39 35.98 2.73
N VAL A 8 37.11 34.74 3.11
CA VAL A 8 36.18 34.41 4.18
C VAL A 8 37.02 34.12 5.43
N PHE A 9 36.74 34.84 6.51
CA PHE A 9 37.43 34.69 7.78
C PHE A 9 36.57 33.88 8.76
N PHE A 10 37.14 32.82 9.32
CA PHE A 10 36.54 32.11 10.45
C PHE A 10 37.14 32.66 11.75
N ALA A 11 36.35 33.44 12.47
CA ALA A 11 36.68 33.82 13.83
C ALA A 11 36.14 32.75 14.79
N SER A 12 37.01 32.11 15.57
CA SER A 12 36.64 31.19 16.64
C SER A 12 37.32 31.61 17.92
N ASN A 13 36.56 31.70 19.00
CA ASN A 13 37.06 32.16 20.30
C ASN A 13 38.08 31.18 20.94
N ARG A 14 38.17 29.95 20.41
CA ARG A 14 39.09 28.89 20.90
C ARG A 14 40.46 28.85 20.19
N ASN A 15 40.59 29.40 18.99
CA ASN A 15 41.83 29.36 18.22
C ASN A 15 42.19 30.77 17.75
N GLN A 16 43.27 31.35 18.31
CA GLN A 16 43.79 32.68 17.94
C GLN A 16 44.29 32.77 16.48
N TYR A 17 44.42 31.65 15.78
CA TYR A 17 44.71 31.63 14.34
C TYR A 17 43.40 31.75 13.55
N SER A 18 43.14 32.94 13.03
CA SER A 18 42.08 33.21 12.07
C SER A 18 42.30 32.38 10.81
N ARG A 19 41.63 31.23 10.69
CA ARG A 19 41.63 30.46 9.44
C ARG A 19 40.84 31.26 8.42
N SER A 20 41.48 31.62 7.32
CA SER A 20 40.84 32.27 6.19
C SER A 20 41.05 31.46 4.94
N PHE A 21 40.03 31.35 4.12
CA PHE A 21 40.16 30.80 2.78
C PHE A 21 39.69 31.83 1.76
N GLN A 22 40.29 31.77 0.58
CA GLN A 22 39.90 32.63 -0.53
C GLN A 22 39.00 31.84 -1.45
N ILE A 23 37.86 32.42 -1.80
CA ILE A 23 36.92 31.87 -2.75
C ILE A 23 36.87 32.79 -3.97
N SER A 24 36.90 32.20 -5.16
CA SER A 24 36.81 32.98 -6.39
C SER A 24 35.38 33.41 -6.66
N LYS A 25 35.21 34.52 -7.38
CA LYS A 25 33.87 34.95 -7.84
C LYS A 25 33.19 33.88 -8.72
N LYS A 26 33.97 33.11 -9.48
CA LYS A 26 33.46 32.05 -10.37
C LYS A 26 32.88 30.88 -9.57
N GLU A 27 33.54 30.47 -8.49
CA GLU A 27 33.04 29.42 -7.59
C GLU A 27 31.73 29.81 -6.93
N ILE A 28 31.58 31.05 -6.46
CA ILE A 28 30.31 31.52 -5.88
C ILE A 28 29.18 31.45 -6.91
N ILE A 29 29.43 31.91 -8.14
CA ILE A 29 28.44 31.87 -9.22
C ILE A 29 28.08 30.42 -9.57
N PHE A 30 29.08 29.53 -9.66
CA PHE A 30 28.85 28.11 -9.91
C PHE A 30 28.01 27.48 -8.80
N LEU A 31 28.33 27.75 -7.53
CA LEU A 31 27.58 27.23 -6.38
C LEU A 31 26.13 27.72 -6.40
N ALA A 32 25.90 29.00 -6.72
CA ALA A 32 24.56 29.56 -6.82
C ALA A 32 23.74 28.91 -7.94
N LEU A 33 24.33 28.73 -9.13
CA LEU A 33 23.68 28.05 -10.26
C LEU A 33 23.40 26.58 -9.95
N PHE A 34 24.34 25.90 -9.30
CA PHE A 34 24.18 24.52 -8.86
C PHE A 34 23.05 24.38 -7.83
N GLY A 35 22.94 25.32 -6.89
CA GLY A 35 21.84 25.35 -5.92
C GLY A 35 20.48 25.49 -6.60
N ILE A 36 20.35 26.40 -7.58
CA ILE A 36 19.10 26.58 -8.34
C ILE A 36 18.76 25.30 -9.14
N LEU A 37 19.75 24.67 -9.76
CA LEU A 37 19.58 23.41 -10.48
C LEU A 37 19.03 22.31 -9.55
N LEU A 38 19.60 22.15 -8.35
CA LEU A 38 19.14 21.16 -7.38
C LEU A 38 17.70 21.40 -6.93
N ILE A 39 17.32 22.66 -6.68
CA ILE A 39 15.94 23.01 -6.33
C ILE A 39 14.99 22.65 -7.48
N GLY A 40 15.36 22.97 -8.72
CA GLY A 40 14.56 22.60 -9.90
C GLY A 40 14.38 21.09 -10.04
N LEU A 41 15.46 20.33 -9.88
CA LEU A 41 15.42 18.86 -9.91
C LEU A 41 14.58 18.29 -8.76
N ALA A 42 14.64 18.87 -7.57
CA ALA A 42 13.84 18.44 -6.42
C ALA A 42 12.34 18.65 -6.65
N VAL A 43 11.94 19.79 -7.24
CA VAL A 43 10.54 20.07 -7.58
C VAL A 43 10.03 19.10 -8.65
N VAL A 44 10.77 18.92 -9.74
CA VAL A 44 10.38 17.99 -10.82
C VAL A 44 10.36 16.54 -10.32
N GLY A 45 11.35 16.15 -9.52
CA GLY A 45 11.42 14.82 -8.92
C GLY A 45 10.26 14.57 -7.95
N GLY A 46 9.97 15.54 -7.08
CA GLY A 46 8.83 15.49 -6.15
C GLY A 46 7.50 15.37 -6.89
N LEU A 47 7.26 16.21 -7.89
CA LEU A 47 6.05 16.16 -8.71
C LEU A 47 5.90 14.80 -9.41
N ARG A 48 6.99 14.22 -9.91
CA ARG A 48 6.96 12.92 -10.59
C ARG A 48 6.61 11.77 -9.64
N ILE A 49 7.07 11.84 -8.38
CA ILE A 49 6.75 10.84 -7.34
C ILE A 49 5.28 10.97 -6.92
N THR A 50 4.78 12.19 -6.71
CA THR A 50 3.38 12.38 -6.32
C THR A 50 2.41 12.01 -7.44
N ASN A 51 2.77 12.25 -8.72
CA ASN A 51 1.90 11.95 -9.85
C ASN A 51 1.84 10.46 -10.24
N GLN A 52 2.54 9.57 -9.51
CA GLN A 52 2.42 8.11 -9.66
C GLN A 52 1.20 7.53 -8.90
N GLU A 53 0.58 8.32 -8.02
CA GLU A 53 -0.54 7.87 -7.19
C GLU A 53 -1.74 7.28 -7.95
N PRO A 54 -2.24 7.82 -9.09
CA PRO A 54 -3.45 7.26 -9.71
C PRO A 54 -3.20 5.87 -10.31
N LEU A 55 -2.05 5.66 -10.97
CA LEU A 55 -1.73 4.37 -11.58
C LEU A 55 -1.41 3.31 -10.53
N THR A 56 -0.61 3.66 -9.52
CA THR A 56 -0.30 2.73 -8.42
C THR A 56 -1.54 2.41 -7.59
N ARG A 57 -2.45 3.38 -7.38
CA ARG A 57 -3.72 3.16 -6.68
C ARG A 57 -4.64 2.23 -7.47
N ALA A 58 -4.77 2.42 -8.78
CA ALA A 58 -5.57 1.55 -9.64
C ALA A 58 -5.02 0.11 -9.70
N LEU A 59 -3.69 -0.04 -9.77
CA LEU A 59 -3.06 -1.37 -9.71
C LEU A 59 -3.31 -2.06 -8.36
N ARG A 60 -3.26 -1.30 -7.26
CA ARG A 60 -3.49 -1.85 -5.92
C ARG A 60 -4.95 -2.24 -5.70
N SER A 61 -5.92 -1.49 -6.26
CA SER A 61 -7.33 -1.88 -6.21
C SER A 61 -7.59 -3.13 -7.04
N LEU A 62 -7.06 -3.21 -8.27
CA LEU A 62 -7.20 -4.41 -9.11
C LEU A 62 -6.60 -5.66 -8.46
N GLN A 63 -5.45 -5.52 -7.79
CA GLN A 63 -4.84 -6.63 -7.05
C GLN A 63 -5.72 -7.09 -5.87
N LYS A 64 -6.36 -6.15 -5.17
CA LYS A 64 -7.31 -6.48 -4.09
C LYS A 64 -8.53 -7.22 -4.64
N ASP A 65 -9.09 -6.75 -5.75
CA ASP A 65 -10.26 -7.38 -6.38
C ASP A 65 -9.94 -8.79 -6.90
N GLN A 66 -8.75 -8.99 -7.48
CA GLN A 66 -8.27 -10.30 -7.91
C GLN A 66 -8.15 -11.29 -6.73
N MET A 67 -7.66 -10.81 -5.58
CA MET A 67 -7.54 -11.65 -4.38
C MET A 67 -8.91 -12.04 -3.82
N LEU A 68 -9.86 -11.11 -3.80
CA LEU A 68 -11.24 -11.39 -3.38
C LEU A 68 -11.89 -12.41 -4.31
N LEU A 69 -11.77 -12.23 -5.62
CA LEU A 69 -12.32 -13.16 -6.60
C LEU A 69 -11.74 -14.56 -6.45
N LYS A 70 -10.42 -14.68 -6.25
CA LYS A 70 -9.76 -15.97 -6.02
C LYS A 70 -10.29 -16.67 -4.77
N ASN A 71 -10.53 -15.93 -3.70
CA ASN A 71 -11.10 -16.50 -2.47
C ASN A 71 -12.53 -16.99 -2.70
N ILE A 72 -13.36 -16.23 -3.42
CA ILE A 72 -14.74 -16.62 -3.76
C ILE A 72 -14.74 -17.89 -4.62
N ILE A 73 -13.89 -17.95 -5.65
CA ILE A 73 -13.78 -19.13 -6.52
C ILE A 73 -13.36 -20.36 -5.71
N ASN A 74 -12.37 -20.23 -4.83
CA ASN A 74 -11.92 -21.33 -3.99
C ASN A 74 -13.00 -21.81 -3.01
N ASP A 75 -13.81 -20.90 -2.46
CA ASP A 75 -14.90 -21.27 -1.54
C ASP A 75 -16.03 -21.98 -2.29
N LEU A 76 -16.36 -21.54 -3.51
CA LEU A 76 -17.31 -22.20 -4.41
C LEU A 76 -16.84 -23.60 -4.82
N ASP A 77 -15.57 -23.75 -5.19
CA ASP A 77 -15.00 -25.05 -5.57
C ASP A 77 -14.98 -26.01 -4.37
N LEU A 78 -14.64 -25.51 -3.18
CA LEU A 78 -14.74 -26.26 -1.93
C LEU A 78 -16.18 -26.69 -1.64
N SER A 79 -17.16 -25.79 -1.78
CA SER A 79 -18.57 -26.13 -1.54
C SER A 79 -19.09 -27.15 -2.54
N MET A 80 -18.73 -27.01 -3.82
CA MET A 80 -19.12 -27.98 -4.85
C MET A 80 -18.51 -29.37 -4.61
N ASN A 81 -17.25 -29.43 -4.17
CA ASN A 81 -16.59 -30.69 -3.86
C ASN A 81 -17.23 -31.38 -2.64
N LEU A 82 -17.55 -30.61 -1.60
CA LEU A 82 -18.26 -31.12 -0.42
C LEU A 82 -19.65 -31.66 -0.77
N ASP A 83 -20.43 -30.94 -1.59
CA ASP A 83 -21.75 -31.39 -2.07
C ASP A 83 -21.64 -32.64 -2.97
N SER A 84 -20.60 -32.75 -3.80
CA SER A 84 -20.42 -33.89 -4.72
C SER A 84 -20.33 -35.26 -4.03
N SER A 85 -19.89 -35.26 -2.77
CA SER A 85 -19.67 -36.49 -2.01
C SER A 85 -20.98 -37.13 -1.52
N ASN A 86 -22.11 -36.42 -1.60
CA ASN A 86 -23.40 -36.78 -0.96
C ASN A 86 -23.27 -37.15 0.53
N THR A 87 -22.11 -36.94 1.16
CA THR A 87 -21.82 -37.38 2.53
C THR A 87 -22.67 -36.60 3.52
N TYR A 88 -22.91 -35.32 3.21
CA TYR A 88 -23.77 -34.45 4.01
C TYR A 88 -25.23 -34.90 3.93
N GLU A 89 -25.77 -35.12 2.73
CA GLU A 89 -27.13 -35.64 2.54
C GLU A 89 -27.32 -37.02 3.18
N ASN A 90 -26.33 -37.90 3.07
CA ASN A 90 -26.34 -39.21 3.72
C ASN A 90 -26.28 -39.08 5.26
N PHE A 91 -25.53 -38.11 5.79
CA PHE A 91 -25.49 -37.84 7.22
C PHE A 91 -26.84 -37.29 7.73
N ILE A 92 -27.41 -36.30 7.05
CA ILE A 92 -28.70 -35.71 7.42
C ILE A 92 -29.79 -36.79 7.37
N SER A 93 -29.90 -37.52 6.26
CA SER A 93 -30.92 -38.58 6.13
C SER A 93 -30.79 -39.68 7.19
N SER A 94 -29.57 -40.13 7.51
CA SER A 94 -29.34 -41.14 8.54
C SER A 94 -29.60 -40.62 9.97
N PHE A 95 -29.29 -39.36 10.25
CA PHE A 95 -29.54 -38.74 11.55
C PHE A 95 -31.04 -38.62 11.85
N TYR A 96 -31.84 -38.06 10.93
CA TYR A 96 -33.29 -37.89 11.13
C TYR A 96 -34.03 -39.24 11.16
N SER A 97 -33.62 -40.18 10.30
CA SER A 97 -34.18 -41.55 10.29
C SER A 97 -33.89 -42.31 11.60
N SER A 98 -32.70 -42.15 12.18
CA SER A 98 -32.33 -42.86 13.43
C SER A 98 -33.01 -42.29 14.68
N HIS A 99 -33.43 -41.03 14.64
CA HIS A 99 -34.07 -40.35 15.78
C HIS A 99 -35.61 -40.26 15.65
N ASN A 100 -36.22 -40.87 14.61
CA ASN A 100 -37.66 -40.74 14.30
C ASN A 100 -38.12 -39.28 14.25
N MET A 101 -37.28 -38.40 13.69
CA MET A 101 -37.58 -36.97 13.52
C MET A 101 -37.96 -36.72 12.07
N GLU A 102 -38.98 -35.88 11.85
CA GLU A 102 -39.33 -35.39 10.53
C GLU A 102 -38.27 -34.40 10.04
N TYR A 103 -38.05 -34.34 8.73
CA TYR A 103 -37.12 -33.35 8.18
C TYR A 103 -37.63 -31.94 8.49
N PRO A 104 -36.73 -30.99 8.78
CA PRO A 104 -37.14 -29.62 9.06
C PRO A 104 -37.68 -28.97 7.77
N ASP A 105 -38.97 -28.63 7.77
CA ASP A 105 -39.63 -27.90 6.68
C ASP A 105 -39.29 -26.40 6.66
N MET A 106 -38.55 -25.94 7.66
CA MET A 106 -38.13 -24.54 7.81
C MET A 106 -36.61 -24.48 7.88
N PRO A 107 -35.97 -23.51 7.21
CA PRO A 107 -34.53 -23.35 7.31
C PRO A 107 -34.15 -23.11 8.78
N PRO A 108 -33.04 -23.69 9.27
CA PRO A 108 -32.65 -23.60 10.68
C PRO A 108 -32.31 -22.17 11.12
N VAL A 109 -32.16 -21.24 10.17
CA VAL A 109 -31.91 -19.82 10.39
C VAL A 109 -32.64 -19.03 9.30
N GLU A 110 -33.25 -17.88 9.63
CA GLU A 110 -33.74 -16.94 8.62
C GLU A 110 -32.54 -16.35 7.84
N GLY A 111 -32.34 -16.77 6.59
CA GLY A 111 -31.34 -16.22 5.68
C GLY A 111 -30.48 -17.28 4.97
N PHE A 112 -29.54 -16.81 4.14
CA PHE A 112 -28.53 -17.67 3.51
C PHE A 112 -27.38 -17.91 4.50
N VAL A 113 -27.14 -19.16 4.88
CA VAL A 113 -25.93 -19.56 5.63
C VAL A 113 -24.74 -19.57 4.66
N THR A 114 -24.33 -18.38 4.23
CA THR A 114 -22.99 -18.22 3.67
C THR A 114 -22.03 -18.18 4.85
N ARG A 115 -20.91 -18.90 4.75
CA ARG A 115 -19.81 -18.82 5.72
C ARG A 115 -19.21 -17.42 5.61
N ARG A 116 -19.84 -16.44 6.28
CA ARG A 116 -19.54 -15.00 6.32
C ARG A 116 -18.29 -14.60 5.52
N LEU A 117 -18.48 -14.15 4.29
CA LEU A 117 -17.64 -13.08 3.76
C LEU A 117 -17.98 -11.83 4.59
N GLN A 118 -17.17 -11.54 5.60
CA GLN A 118 -17.30 -10.30 6.38
C GLN A 118 -17.11 -9.10 5.43
N LEU A 119 -18.22 -8.52 5.00
CA LEU A 119 -18.24 -7.33 4.15
C LEU A 119 -18.11 -6.02 4.95
N GLU A 120 -18.28 -6.06 6.27
CA GLU A 120 -18.64 -4.87 7.06
C GLU A 120 -17.47 -4.01 7.58
N ASN A 121 -16.21 -4.44 7.43
CA ASN A 121 -15.05 -3.69 7.95
C ASN A 121 -14.07 -3.23 6.85
N ASN A 122 -14.58 -2.83 5.69
CA ASN A 122 -13.76 -2.26 4.60
C ASN A 122 -14.03 -0.79 4.33
N HIS A 123 -14.38 0.02 5.33
CA HIS A 123 -14.25 1.48 5.25
C HIS A 123 -13.96 2.07 6.64
N LEU A 124 -12.67 2.29 6.92
CA LEU A 124 -12.11 3.50 7.55
C LEU A 124 -10.59 3.51 7.29
#